data_AF-A0A0N1IEV3-F1
#
_entry.id   AF-A0A0N1IEV3-F1
#
_cell.length_a   1.000
_cell.length_b   1.000
_cell.length_c   1.000
_cell.angle_alpha   90.00
_cell.angle_beta   90.00
_cell.angle_gamma   90.00
#
_symmetry.space_group_name_H-M   'P 1'
#
loop_
_entity.id
_entity.type
_entity.pdbx_description
1 polymer ?
#
loop_
_entity_poly.entity_id
_entity_poly.type
_entity_poly.pdbx_seq_one_letter_code
_entity_poly.pdbx_strand_id
1 'polypeptide(L)'
;MDLLKLEKLPLTCDHEGGNVSAHTTHLVGSALSDPYLSFAAGLNGLAGPLHGLANQEVLIWLEKLRKQVGDNFTEEQLKEFIWKTLKSGQVVPGYGHAVLRKTDPRYTCQREFALKHLPNDPLFKLVAAVYKVVPPILTELGKVKNPWPNVDSHSGVLLQGARRKKFLRKVVTTLFAIVSMLTTNERYFTMATT
;
A
#
# COMPACT_ATOMS: atom_id res chain seq x y z
N MET A 1 2.07 -2.46 20.52
CA MET A 1 2.35 -1.37 19.56
C MET A 1 1.00 -0.84 19.08
N ASP A 2 0.77 0.46 19.09
CA ASP A 2 -0.48 1.06 18.58
C ASP A 2 -0.41 1.19 17.04
N LEU A 3 -1.55 1.23 16.35
CA LEU A 3 -1.65 1.25 14.88
C LEU A 3 -0.81 2.39 14.26
N LEU A 4 -0.84 3.56 14.89
CA LEU A 4 -0.01 4.69 14.44
C LEU A 4 1.48 4.40 14.56
N LYS A 5 1.95 3.62 15.54
CA LYS A 5 3.37 3.25 15.64
C LYS A 5 3.75 2.16 14.63
N LEU A 6 2.81 1.27 14.28
CA LEU A 6 2.99 0.26 13.22
C LEU A 6 3.16 0.90 11.84
N GLU A 7 2.33 1.90 11.54
CA GLU A 7 2.39 2.61 10.26
C GLU A 7 3.51 3.65 10.21
N LYS A 8 3.93 4.23 11.35
CA LYS A 8 4.82 5.39 11.36
C LYS A 8 6.33 5.15 11.38
N LEU A 9 6.86 3.95 11.68
CA LEU A 9 8.28 3.89 12.09
C LEU A 9 9.21 2.84 11.47
N PRO A 10 8.77 1.72 10.86
CA PRO A 10 9.71 0.94 10.03
C PRO A 10 9.22 0.54 8.63
N LEU A 11 7.92 0.41 8.40
CA LEU A 11 7.43 -0.32 7.21
C LEU A 11 7.31 0.56 5.95
N THR A 12 7.09 1.87 6.10
CA THR A 12 6.97 2.82 4.99
C THR A 12 8.05 3.90 5.02
N CYS A 13 9.03 3.77 5.92
CA CYS A 13 10.06 4.79 6.19
C CYS A 13 11.07 4.95 5.07
N ASP A 14 11.37 3.89 4.34
CA ASP A 14 12.24 3.94 3.17
C ASP A 14 11.87 2.79 2.25
N HIS A 15 11.98 3.03 0.96
CA HIS A 15 11.87 2.00 -0.06
C HIS A 15 12.85 2.34 -1.20
N GLU A 16 14.10 2.55 -0.80
CA GLU A 16 15.23 2.95 -1.63
C GLU A 16 15.06 4.36 -2.24
N GLY A 17 16.06 4.80 -3.02
CA GLY A 17 16.08 6.13 -3.63
C GLY A 17 15.39 6.24 -4.99
N GLY A 18 15.00 5.11 -5.61
CA GLY A 18 14.48 5.09 -6.98
C GLY A 18 13.01 5.49 -7.14
N ASN A 19 12.24 5.52 -6.04
CA ASN A 19 10.85 5.96 -6.09
C ASN A 19 10.77 7.48 -6.30
N VAL A 20 9.69 7.95 -6.94
CA VAL A 20 9.57 9.34 -7.42
C VAL A 20 9.76 10.35 -6.28
N SER A 21 9.13 10.13 -5.12
CA SER A 21 9.24 11.08 -4.00
C SER A 21 10.64 11.15 -3.41
N ALA A 22 11.31 10.00 -3.21
CA ALA A 22 12.67 9.96 -2.69
C ALA A 22 13.66 10.57 -3.69
N HIS A 23 13.54 10.21 -4.98
CA HIS A 23 14.40 10.74 -6.03
C HIS A 23 14.22 12.24 -6.23
N THR A 24 12.98 12.75 -6.26
CA THR A 24 12.73 14.19 -6.39
C THR A 24 13.28 14.96 -5.18
N THR A 25 13.11 14.44 -3.96
CA THR A 25 13.69 15.05 -2.76
C THR A 25 15.21 15.12 -2.86
N HIS A 26 15.85 14.02 -3.27
CA HIS A 26 17.29 13.94 -3.47
C HIS A 26 17.79 14.89 -4.58
N LEU A 27 17.07 14.94 -5.71
CA LEU A 27 17.42 15.76 -6.87
C LEU A 27 17.35 17.26 -6.57
N VAL A 28 16.32 17.71 -5.85
CA VAL A 28 16.21 19.13 -5.46
C VAL A 28 17.26 19.47 -4.39
N GLY A 29 17.51 18.55 -3.45
CA GLY A 29 18.51 18.73 -2.41
C GLY A 29 19.94 18.78 -2.93
N SER A 30 20.26 18.09 -4.02
CA SER A 30 21.62 18.11 -4.62
C SER A 30 22.03 19.48 -5.17
N ALA A 31 21.06 20.37 -5.41
CA ALA A 31 21.31 21.77 -5.76
C ALA A 31 21.52 22.68 -4.54
N LEU A 32 21.75 22.10 -3.35
CA LEU A 32 21.87 22.80 -2.06
C LEU A 32 20.59 23.54 -1.62
N SER A 33 19.44 23.19 -2.20
CA SER A 33 18.13 23.66 -1.70
C SER A 33 17.92 23.13 -0.30
N ASP A 34 17.38 23.95 0.60
CA ASP A 34 17.15 23.53 1.98
C ASP A 34 16.17 22.33 2.08
N PRO A 35 16.14 21.62 3.22
CA PRO A 35 15.27 20.46 3.39
C PRO A 35 13.78 20.74 3.16
N TYR A 36 13.27 21.93 3.46
CA TYR A 36 11.84 22.24 3.28
C TYR A 36 11.46 22.30 1.79
N LEU A 37 12.31 22.91 0.97
CA LEU A 37 12.09 22.99 -0.48
C LEU A 37 12.19 21.61 -1.14
N SER A 38 13.23 20.86 -0.77
CA SER A 38 13.46 19.49 -1.27
C SER A 38 12.28 18.57 -0.93
N PHE A 39 11.78 18.69 0.29
CA PHE A 39 10.62 17.97 0.80
C PHE A 39 9.32 18.32 0.07
N ALA A 40 9.04 19.61 -0.12
CA ALA A 40 7.85 20.06 -0.83
C ALA A 40 7.82 19.52 -2.27
N ALA A 41 8.97 19.47 -2.93
CA ALA A 41 9.09 18.86 -4.25
C ALA A 41 8.82 17.34 -4.22
N GLY A 42 9.39 16.62 -3.24
CA GLY A 42 9.11 15.20 -3.02
C GLY A 42 7.62 14.90 -2.81
N LEU A 43 6.91 15.76 -2.06
CA LEU A 43 5.46 15.67 -1.87
C LEU A 43 4.68 15.81 -3.16
N ASN A 44 5.09 16.73 -4.03
CA ASN A 44 4.44 16.90 -5.33
C ASN A 44 4.59 15.64 -6.19
N GLY A 45 5.77 15.00 -6.14
CA GLY A 45 5.99 13.70 -6.78
C GLY A 45 5.13 12.58 -6.17
N LEU A 46 5.00 12.55 -4.85
CA LEU A 46 4.14 11.58 -4.13
C LEU A 46 2.66 11.74 -4.44
N ALA A 47 2.19 12.97 -4.63
CA ALA A 47 0.80 13.23 -5.00
C ALA A 47 0.43 12.72 -6.41
N GLY A 48 1.42 12.32 -7.22
CA GLY A 48 1.20 11.73 -8.52
C GLY A 48 0.42 10.41 -8.45
N PRO A 49 -0.53 10.17 -9.37
CA PRO A 49 -1.42 9.01 -9.30
C PRO A 49 -0.69 7.67 -9.41
N LEU A 50 0.45 7.64 -10.12
CA LEU A 50 1.28 6.45 -10.29
C LEU A 50 2.21 6.17 -9.09
N HIS A 51 2.16 6.99 -8.04
CA HIS A 51 2.99 6.84 -6.84
C HIS A 51 2.14 6.71 -5.57
N GLY A 52 1.42 7.77 -5.18
CA GLY A 52 0.82 7.84 -3.83
C GLY A 52 -0.61 7.31 -3.68
N LEU A 53 -1.19 6.65 -4.69
CA LEU A 53 -2.62 6.27 -4.68
C LEU A 53 -2.90 4.76 -4.54
N ALA A 54 -1.89 3.90 -4.57
CA ALA A 54 -2.08 2.44 -4.56
C ALA A 54 -2.99 1.94 -3.42
N ASN A 55 -2.80 2.45 -2.20
CA ASN A 55 -3.66 2.13 -1.05
C ASN A 55 -5.13 2.51 -1.28
N GLN A 56 -5.39 3.69 -1.87
CA GLN A 56 -6.73 4.18 -2.12
C GLN A 56 -7.42 3.36 -3.21
N GLU A 57 -6.69 2.96 -4.25
CA GLU A 57 -7.19 2.08 -5.31
C GLU A 57 -7.59 0.71 -4.76
N VAL A 58 -6.78 0.12 -3.87
CA VAL A 58 -7.10 -1.12 -3.17
C VAL A 58 -8.40 -0.98 -2.37
N LEU A 59 -8.55 0.09 -1.58
CA LEU A 59 -9.77 0.32 -0.80
C LEU A 59 -11.02 0.47 -1.67
N ILE A 60 -10.93 1.24 -2.75
CA ILE A 60 -12.04 1.42 -3.70
C ILE A 60 -12.43 0.08 -4.34
N TRP A 61 -11.44 -0.71 -4.73
CA TRP A 61 -11.66 -2.03 -5.31
C TRP A 61 -12.30 -3.01 -4.32
N LEU A 62 -11.83 -3.03 -3.06
CA LEU A 62 -12.43 -3.84 -1.99
C LEU A 62 -13.87 -3.42 -1.68
N GLU A 63 -14.17 -2.12 -1.66
CA GLU A 63 -15.54 -1.62 -1.50
C GLU A 63 -16.44 -2.07 -2.66
N LYS A 64 -15.94 -2.05 -3.90
CA LYS A 64 -16.68 -2.55 -5.07
C LYS A 64 -16.94 -4.05 -4.98
N LEU A 65 -15.92 -4.83 -4.62
CA LEU A 65 -16.03 -6.26 -4.40
C LEU A 65 -17.09 -6.55 -3.33
N ARG A 66 -16.95 -5.96 -2.14
CA ARG A 66 -17.88 -6.12 -1.01
C ARG A 66 -19.32 -5.75 -1.37
N LYS A 67 -19.53 -4.68 -2.14
CA LYS A 67 -20.88 -4.30 -2.62
C LYS A 67 -21.50 -5.35 -3.54
N GLN A 68 -20.69 -6.06 -4.32
CA GLN A 68 -21.17 -7.06 -5.26
C GLN A 68 -21.42 -8.42 -4.58
N VAL A 69 -20.54 -8.86 -3.67
CA VAL A 69 -20.62 -10.19 -3.04
C VAL A 69 -21.28 -10.20 -1.66
N GLY A 70 -21.44 -9.02 -1.04
CA GLY A 70 -21.98 -8.88 0.32
C GLY A 70 -20.96 -9.23 1.41
N ASP A 71 -21.44 -9.26 2.66
CA ASP A 71 -20.62 -9.60 3.84
C ASP A 71 -20.50 -11.11 4.09
N ASN A 72 -21.44 -11.89 3.54
CA ASN A 72 -21.50 -13.35 3.66
C ASN A 72 -21.10 -14.03 2.34
N PHE A 73 -19.98 -13.57 1.76
CA PHE A 73 -19.48 -14.07 0.49
C PHE A 73 -18.94 -15.51 0.61
N THR A 74 -18.98 -16.26 -0.48
CA THR A 74 -18.26 -17.54 -0.62
C THR A 74 -16.95 -17.37 -1.37
N GLU A 75 -16.04 -18.34 -1.25
CA GLU A 75 -14.78 -18.31 -2.01
C GLU A 75 -15.02 -18.36 -3.52
N GLU A 76 -16.08 -19.04 -3.97
CA GLU A 76 -16.49 -19.12 -5.36
C GLU A 76 -16.90 -17.77 -5.92
N GLN A 77 -17.69 -17.00 -5.16
CA GLN A 77 -18.09 -15.64 -5.55
C GLN A 77 -16.87 -14.69 -5.65
N LEU A 78 -15.90 -14.84 -4.74
CA LEU A 78 -14.64 -14.09 -4.82
C LEU A 78 -13.85 -14.47 -6.09
N LYS A 79 -13.69 -15.77 -6.36
CA LYS A 79 -13.02 -16.27 -7.56
C LYS A 79 -13.66 -15.72 -8.82
N GLU A 80 -14.99 -15.75 -8.90
CA GLU A 80 -15.75 -15.22 -10.05
C GLU A 80 -15.48 -13.73 -10.26
N PHE A 81 -15.55 -12.92 -9.20
CA PHE A 81 -15.26 -11.49 -9.28
C PHE A 81 -13.82 -11.20 -9.73
N ILE A 82 -12.84 -11.94 -9.19
CA ILE A 82 -11.42 -11.79 -9.54
C ILE A 82 -11.21 -12.16 -11.01
N TRP A 83 -11.77 -13.28 -11.48
CA TRP A 83 -11.71 -13.67 -12.88
C TRP A 83 -12.38 -12.65 -13.79
N LYS A 84 -13.53 -12.10 -13.41
CA LYS A 84 -14.20 -11.02 -14.16
C LYS A 84 -13.31 -9.78 -14.27
N THR A 85 -12.63 -9.41 -13.18
CA THR A 85 -11.67 -8.29 -13.17
C THR A 85 -10.55 -8.56 -14.18
N LEU A 86 -9.90 -9.72 -14.09
CA LEU A 86 -8.78 -10.09 -14.97
C LEU A 86 -9.20 -10.22 -16.45
N LYS A 87 -10.36 -10.82 -16.73
CA LYS A 87 -10.89 -10.98 -18.09
C LYS A 87 -11.30 -9.65 -18.73
N SER A 88 -11.62 -8.63 -17.92
CA SER A 88 -11.87 -7.27 -18.41
C SER A 88 -10.60 -6.49 -18.76
N GLY A 89 -9.41 -7.09 -18.61
CA GLY A 89 -8.12 -6.44 -18.82
C GLY A 89 -7.67 -5.60 -17.62
N GLN A 90 -8.41 -5.60 -16.52
CA GLN A 90 -8.02 -4.95 -15.27
C GLN A 90 -7.10 -5.85 -14.45
N VAL A 91 -6.30 -5.23 -13.58
CA VAL A 91 -5.44 -5.92 -12.61
C VAL A 91 -6.14 -6.01 -11.25
N VAL A 92 -5.63 -6.89 -10.38
CA VAL A 92 -6.03 -6.91 -8.96
C VAL A 92 -5.10 -5.96 -8.19
N PRO A 93 -5.60 -4.82 -7.66
CA PRO A 93 -4.73 -3.82 -7.04
C PRO A 93 -3.92 -4.38 -5.86
N GLY A 94 -2.65 -3.99 -5.80
CA GLY A 94 -1.70 -4.42 -4.76
C GLY A 94 -1.11 -5.82 -4.94
N TYR A 95 -1.51 -6.58 -5.96
CA TYR A 95 -0.92 -7.87 -6.31
C TYR A 95 -0.14 -7.80 -7.64
N GLY A 96 0.86 -8.66 -7.80
CA GLY A 96 1.55 -8.82 -9.09
C GLY A 96 2.81 -7.98 -9.28
N HIS A 97 3.63 -7.82 -8.23
CA HIS A 97 4.83 -6.98 -8.28
C HIS A 97 5.95 -7.60 -9.14
N ALA A 98 6.67 -6.77 -9.90
CA ALA A 98 7.80 -7.20 -10.73
C ALA A 98 8.99 -7.81 -9.96
N VAL A 99 9.17 -7.44 -8.69
CA VAL A 99 10.40 -7.71 -7.91
C VAL A 99 10.12 -8.63 -6.71
N LEU A 100 9.01 -8.44 -6.00
CA LEU A 100 8.68 -9.21 -4.79
C LEU A 100 8.33 -10.65 -5.14
N ARG A 101 9.24 -11.60 -4.84
CA ARG A 101 9.07 -13.03 -5.14
C ARG A 101 8.18 -13.80 -4.15
N LYS A 102 7.84 -13.18 -3.02
CA LYS A 102 7.02 -13.70 -1.92
C LYS A 102 6.19 -12.56 -1.34
N THR A 103 5.23 -12.89 -0.48
CA THR A 103 4.44 -11.90 0.29
C THR A 103 5.35 -10.87 0.93
N ASP A 104 5.04 -9.60 0.72
CA ASP A 104 5.76 -8.49 1.31
C ASP A 104 5.75 -8.62 2.85
N PRO A 105 6.91 -8.61 3.53
CA PRO A 105 6.96 -8.69 4.99
C PRO A 105 6.15 -7.57 5.66
N ARG A 106 5.99 -6.41 5.01
CA ARG A 106 5.15 -5.31 5.49
C ARG A 106 3.66 -5.65 5.48
N TYR A 107 3.20 -6.35 4.45
CA TYR A 107 1.85 -6.91 4.42
C TYR A 107 1.65 -7.90 5.56
N THR A 108 2.61 -8.81 5.76
CA THR A 108 2.55 -9.82 6.83
C THR A 108 2.42 -9.16 8.21
N CYS A 109 3.23 -8.13 8.49
CA CYS A 109 3.19 -7.40 9.75
C CYS A 109 1.82 -6.73 9.99
N GLN A 110 1.25 -6.09 8.96
CA GLN A 110 -0.10 -5.50 9.03
C GLN A 110 -1.19 -6.55 9.25
N ARG A 111 -1.06 -7.71 8.62
CA ARG A 111 -1.97 -8.85 8.80
C ARG A 111 -1.92 -9.40 10.22
N GLU A 112 -0.74 -9.60 10.78
CA GLU A 112 -0.56 -10.05 12.17
C GLU A 112 -1.19 -9.07 13.17
N PHE A 113 -1.02 -7.77 12.95
CA PHE A 113 -1.68 -6.75 13.75
C PHE A 113 -3.21 -6.86 13.64
N ALA A 114 -3.74 -7.02 12.42
CA ALA A 114 -5.18 -7.14 12.21
C ALA A 114 -5.76 -8.39 12.88
N LEU A 115 -5.08 -9.53 12.79
CA LEU A 115 -5.48 -10.76 13.48
C LEU A 115 -5.59 -10.57 14.99
N LYS A 116 -4.70 -9.77 15.58
CA LYS A 116 -4.69 -9.52 17.02
C LYS A 116 -5.76 -8.51 17.47
N HIS A 117 -6.01 -7.47 16.67
CA HIS A 117 -6.75 -6.29 17.13
C HIS A 117 -8.11 -6.07 16.45
N LEU A 118 -8.31 -6.60 15.24
CA LEU A 118 -9.55 -6.48 14.47
C LEU A 118 -9.90 -7.77 13.69
N PRO A 119 -9.83 -8.97 14.30
CA PRO A 119 -10.07 -10.24 13.60
C PRO A 119 -11.50 -10.37 13.07
N ASN A 120 -12.45 -9.68 13.69
CA ASN A 120 -13.87 -9.73 13.34
C ASN A 120 -14.31 -8.62 12.38
N ASP A 121 -13.41 -7.72 11.98
CA ASP A 121 -13.76 -6.66 11.04
C ASP A 121 -14.12 -7.24 9.65
N PRO A 122 -15.29 -6.89 9.08
CA PRO A 122 -15.72 -7.44 7.80
C PRO A 122 -14.77 -7.16 6.63
N LEU A 123 -14.13 -5.99 6.59
CA LEU A 123 -13.17 -5.66 5.53
C LEU A 123 -11.86 -6.44 5.71
N PHE A 124 -11.40 -6.63 6.95
CA PHE A 124 -10.26 -7.49 7.20
C PHE A 124 -10.53 -8.95 6.78
N LYS A 125 -11.71 -9.49 7.10
CA LYS A 125 -12.11 -10.83 6.63
C LYS A 125 -12.10 -10.94 5.11
N LEU A 126 -12.59 -9.91 4.41
CA LEU A 126 -12.54 -9.84 2.96
C LEU A 126 -11.09 -9.84 2.44
N VAL A 127 -10.20 -9.02 3.00
CA VAL A 127 -8.78 -9.00 2.61
C VAL A 127 -8.08 -10.32 2.87
N ALA A 128 -8.37 -10.97 3.99
CA ALA A 128 -7.82 -12.29 4.31
C ALA A 128 -8.28 -13.36 3.29
N ALA A 129 -9.55 -13.31 2.86
CA ALA A 129 -10.08 -14.20 1.84
C ALA A 129 -9.48 -13.91 0.44
N VAL A 130 -9.34 -12.64 0.07
CA VAL A 130 -8.65 -12.22 -1.17
C VAL A 130 -7.21 -12.72 -1.19
N TYR A 131 -6.49 -12.64 -0.06
CA TYR A 131 -5.14 -13.19 0.07
C TYR A 131 -5.05 -14.70 -0.16
N LYS A 132 -6.08 -15.47 0.24
CA LYS A 132 -6.16 -16.91 -0.02
C LYS A 132 -6.40 -17.22 -1.50
N VAL A 133 -7.23 -16.41 -2.16
CA VAL A 133 -7.80 -16.74 -3.49
C VAL A 133 -6.98 -16.15 -4.65
N VAL A 134 -6.45 -14.94 -4.52
CA VAL A 134 -5.78 -14.24 -5.63
C VAL A 134 -4.47 -14.90 -6.05
N PRO A 135 -3.54 -15.29 -5.15
CA PRO A 135 -2.26 -15.82 -5.60
C PRO A 135 -2.36 -17.09 -6.47
N PRO A 136 -3.20 -18.09 -6.12
CA PRO A 136 -3.45 -19.23 -7.00
C PRO A 136 -4.00 -18.84 -8.37
N ILE A 137 -4.99 -17.93 -8.43
CA ILE A 137 -5.56 -17.46 -9.70
C ILE A 137 -4.51 -16.79 -10.58
N LEU A 138 -3.69 -15.90 -10.00
CA LEU A 138 -2.65 -15.20 -10.77
C LEU A 138 -1.55 -16.15 -11.24
N THR A 139 -1.30 -17.22 -10.50
CA THR A 139 -0.37 -18.29 -10.88
C THR A 139 -0.94 -19.09 -12.05
N GLU A 140 -2.22 -19.50 -11.97
CA GLU A 140 -2.94 -20.20 -13.04
C GLU A 140 -3.04 -19.36 -14.32
N LEU A 141 -3.23 -18.05 -14.19
CA LEU A 141 -3.25 -17.12 -15.33
C LEU A 141 -1.92 -17.10 -16.10
N GLY A 142 -0.78 -17.40 -15.45
CA GLY A 142 0.54 -17.50 -16.07
C GLY A 142 1.14 -16.19 -16.60
N LYS A 143 0.43 -15.06 -16.49
CA LYS A 143 0.89 -13.73 -16.96
C LYS A 143 1.65 -12.93 -15.91
N VAL A 144 1.53 -13.31 -14.63
CA VAL A 144 2.10 -12.59 -13.50
C VAL A 144 3.25 -13.41 -12.92
N LYS A 145 4.47 -12.85 -12.94
CA LYS A 145 5.66 -13.54 -12.45
C LYS A 145 5.64 -13.80 -10.94
N ASN A 146 5.17 -12.81 -10.15
CA ASN A 146 5.09 -12.94 -8.70
C ASN A 146 3.69 -12.54 -8.20
N PRO A 147 2.84 -13.49 -7.79
CA PRO A 147 1.41 -13.27 -7.55
C PRO A 147 1.09 -12.77 -6.12
N TRP A 148 2.05 -12.14 -5.45
CA TRP A 148 1.98 -11.84 -4.02
C TRP A 148 1.58 -10.38 -3.74
N PRO A 149 0.94 -10.09 -2.58
CA PRO A 149 0.53 -8.75 -2.22
C PRO A 149 1.70 -7.90 -1.68
N ASN A 150 1.52 -6.58 -1.76
CA ASN A 150 2.38 -5.58 -1.14
C ASN A 150 1.73 -4.92 0.10
N VAL A 151 2.43 -3.97 0.71
CA VAL A 151 1.94 -3.21 1.87
C VAL A 151 0.62 -2.44 1.63
N ASP A 152 0.36 -1.99 0.41
CA ASP A 152 -0.83 -1.21 0.05
C ASP A 152 -2.09 -2.07 0.00
N SER A 153 -1.95 -3.38 -0.23
CA SER A 153 -3.06 -4.35 -0.20
C SER A 153 -3.77 -4.46 1.15
N HIS A 154 -3.20 -3.94 2.24
CA HIS A 154 -3.72 -4.14 3.60
C HIS A 154 -3.86 -2.86 4.43
N SER A 155 -2.96 -1.89 4.25
CA SER A 155 -2.87 -0.69 5.09
C SER A 155 -4.17 0.11 5.13
N GLY A 156 -4.88 0.24 4.01
CA GLY A 156 -6.14 0.99 3.95
C GLY A 156 -7.23 0.44 4.87
N VAL A 157 -7.27 -0.88 5.04
CA VAL A 157 -8.28 -1.57 5.87
C VAL A 157 -8.03 -1.32 7.35
N LEU A 158 -6.75 -1.30 7.77
CA LEU A 158 -6.39 -0.94 9.14
C LEU A 158 -6.83 0.49 9.47
N LEU A 159 -6.58 1.42 8.55
CA LEU A 159 -6.97 2.83 8.66
C LEU A 159 -8.49 3.01 8.72
N GLN A 160 -9.26 2.27 7.93
CA GLN A 160 -10.71 2.36 7.90
C GLN A 160 -11.37 1.67 9.12
N GLY A 161 -10.82 0.52 9.55
CA GLY A 161 -11.27 -0.24 10.72
C GLY A 161 -11.10 0.51 12.04
N ALA A 162 -10.07 1.38 12.15
CA ALA A 162 -9.83 2.25 13.31
C ALA A 162 -10.84 3.41 13.47
N ARG A 163 -12.06 3.31 12.91
CA ARG A 163 -13.18 4.27 13.02
C ARG A 163 -12.92 5.71 12.52
N ARG A 164 -11.89 5.94 11.72
CA ARG A 164 -11.58 7.27 11.14
C ARG A 164 -12.14 7.45 9.71
N LYS A 165 -13.39 7.02 9.51
CA LYS A 165 -14.04 6.79 8.21
C LYS A 165 -14.17 8.00 7.27
N LYS A 166 -14.15 9.25 7.76
CA LYS A 166 -14.30 10.46 6.92
C LYS A 166 -13.02 11.26 6.70
N PHE A 167 -12.02 11.13 7.58
CA PHE A 167 -10.81 11.95 7.54
C PHE A 167 -9.69 11.33 6.70
N LEU A 168 -9.62 9.99 6.60
CA LEU A 168 -8.44 9.32 6.05
C LEU A 168 -8.41 9.11 4.54
N ARG A 169 -9.55 9.16 3.85
CA ARG A 169 -9.64 8.79 2.43
C ARG A 169 -8.80 9.70 1.50
N LYS A 170 -8.45 10.91 1.96
CA LYS A 170 -7.51 11.84 1.28
C LYS A 170 -6.14 11.98 1.98
N VAL A 171 -6.00 11.45 3.20
CA VAL A 171 -4.86 11.71 4.11
C VAL A 171 -3.89 10.52 4.20
N VAL A 172 -4.22 9.37 3.60
CA VAL A 172 -3.29 8.21 3.58
C VAL A 172 -1.99 8.55 2.87
N THR A 173 -2.04 9.31 1.77
CA THR A 173 -0.86 9.82 1.07
C THR A 173 -0.04 10.74 1.99
N THR A 174 -0.68 11.51 2.86
CA THR A 174 -0.02 12.38 3.86
C THR A 174 0.67 11.57 4.97
N LEU A 175 0.08 10.45 5.42
CA LEU A 175 0.74 9.57 6.39
C LEU A 175 1.92 8.81 5.79
N PHE A 176 1.79 8.31 4.55
CA PHE A 176 2.90 7.70 3.82
C PHE A 176 4.04 8.71 3.61
N ALA A 177 3.69 9.95 3.24
CA ALA A 177 4.63 11.04 3.10
C ALA A 177 5.48 11.22 4.35
N ILE A 178 4.86 11.54 5.49
CA ILE A 178 5.54 11.89 6.75
C ILE A 178 6.56 10.82 7.18
N VAL A 179 6.32 9.57 6.81
CA VAL A 179 7.11 8.42 7.25
C VAL A 179 8.28 8.14 6.32
N SER A 180 8.10 8.20 4.99
CA SER A 180 9.21 8.10 4.01
C SER A 180 10.27 9.21 4.15
N MET A 181 9.98 10.22 4.97
CA MET A 181 10.75 11.45 5.15
C MET A 181 11.85 11.38 6.21
N LEU A 182 11.79 10.44 7.16
CA LEU A 182 12.81 10.36 8.23
C LEU A 182 14.16 9.89 7.68
N THR A 183 14.17 8.98 6.72
CA THR A 183 15.39 8.40 6.14
C THR A 183 15.96 9.25 4.99
N THR A 184 15.10 9.94 4.24
CA THR A 184 15.54 10.85 3.16
C THR A 184 16.29 12.05 3.72
N ASN A 185 15.87 12.59 4.88
CA ASN A 185 16.61 13.64 5.59
C ASN A 185 17.97 13.14 6.11
N GLU A 186 18.07 11.92 6.65
CA GLU A 186 19.38 11.36 7.02
C GLU A 186 20.34 11.30 5.81
N ARG A 187 19.85 10.87 4.64
CA ARG A 187 20.68 10.87 3.41
C ARG A 187 21.05 12.27 2.94
N TYR A 188 20.17 13.27 3.13
CA TYR A 188 20.46 14.67 2.84
C TYR A 188 21.61 15.20 3.72
N PHE A 189 21.60 14.89 5.02
CA PHE A 189 22.69 15.27 5.92
C PHE A 189 24.02 14.62 5.53
N THR A 190 24.01 13.37 5.09
CA THR A 190 25.24 12.71 4.60
C THR A 190 25.81 13.42 3.37
N MET A 191 24.97 13.89 2.44
CA MET A 191 25.43 14.66 1.26
C MET A 191 25.97 16.04 1.60
N ALA A 192 25.36 16.75 2.54
CA ALA A 192 25.79 18.10 2.91
C ALA A 192 27.16 18.13 3.61
N THR A 193 27.63 16.96 4.09
CA THR A 193 28.90 16.80 4.82
C THR A 193 30.05 16.23 3.98
N THR A 194 29.84 15.96 2.69
CA THR A 194 30.85 15.46 1.74
C THR A 194 31.11 16.47 0.64
#